data_AF-A0A1C6YXV5-F1
#
_entry.id   AF-A0A1C6YXV5-F1
#
_cell.length_a   1.000
_cell.length_b   1.000
_cell.length_c   1.000
_cell.angle_alpha   90.00
_cell.angle_beta   90.00
_cell.angle_gamma   90.00
#
_symmetry.space_group_name_H-M   'P 1'
#
loop_
_entity.id
_entity.type
_entity.pdbx_description
1 polymer ?
#
loop_
_entity_poly.entity_id
_entity_poly.type
_entity_poly.pdbx_seq_one_letter_code
_entity_poly.pdbx_strand_id
1 'polypeptide(L)'
;MNNHKHLKTGGDPRTFADYAALRDELSKLSHPARPDVNWSYAEKLCLSLFEHNGVELQTAAWYTQAKGQGAMLEMAPAVNRIKQANREMQALNNAAEAAKALVSDIRTQNNLVTQSIADLQSAVMLASAPQGMAFTSGEHLQLTSSQNTMLNAGQHLDIGAMGNVSLSAEQELGLFVHKVGAKLIANLGEVEMHSRHNTLDMSAQKQLTITSTDDEIIISTPKTLTVNGGGSYLKLSDSGIEHGSKGDLTMKVGEYLVPGSGGDMPFDAPNFKTTEIAEMTNIISKPLSN
;
A
#
# COMPACT_ATOMS: atom_id res chain seq x y z
N MET A 1 21.10 42.96 -12.67
CA MET A 1 22.43 43.15 -13.29
C MET A 1 22.91 41.77 -13.74
N ASN A 2 22.95 41.52 -15.05
CA ASN A 2 23.42 40.24 -15.61
C ASN A 2 24.94 40.17 -15.44
N ASN A 3 25.41 39.30 -14.56
CA ASN A 3 26.83 39.02 -14.38
C ASN A 3 27.27 38.11 -15.55
N HIS A 4 27.64 38.70 -16.69
CA HIS A 4 28.27 37.96 -17.78
C HIS A 4 29.71 37.61 -17.38
N LYS A 5 29.91 36.42 -16.81
CA LYS A 5 31.25 35.82 -16.67
C LYS A 5 31.78 35.57 -18.10
N HIS A 6 32.69 36.42 -18.56
CA HIS A 6 33.42 36.21 -19.82
C HIS A 6 34.28 34.94 -19.69
N LEU A 7 33.88 33.87 -20.37
CA LEU A 7 34.69 32.67 -20.50
C LEU A 7 35.79 32.94 -21.53
N LYS A 8 37.05 32.83 -21.11
CA LYS A 8 38.21 32.91 -22.01
C LYS A 8 38.57 31.50 -22.49
N THR A 9 39.02 31.38 -23.74
CA THR A 9 39.58 30.14 -24.26
C THR A 9 40.85 29.79 -23.49
N GLY A 10 40.98 28.55 -23.03
CA GLY A 10 42.09 28.13 -22.19
C GLY A 10 43.35 27.72 -22.93
N GLY A 11 44.48 27.82 -22.24
CA GLY A 11 45.80 27.36 -22.71
C GLY A 11 46.04 25.87 -22.39
N ASP A 12 47.31 25.42 -22.49
CA ASP A 12 47.68 24.05 -22.13
C ASP A 12 47.44 23.78 -20.63
N PRO A 13 46.52 22.86 -20.26
CA PRO A 13 46.16 22.62 -18.87
C PRO A 13 47.18 21.75 -18.13
N ARG A 14 48.16 21.14 -18.81
CA ARG A 14 49.06 20.12 -18.23
C ARG A 14 50.01 20.65 -17.16
N THR A 15 50.22 21.96 -17.10
CA THR A 15 51.06 22.60 -16.09
C THR A 15 50.35 22.83 -14.76
N PHE A 16 49.03 22.61 -14.70
CA PHE A 16 48.22 22.86 -13.51
C PHE A 16 48.05 21.59 -12.67
N ALA A 17 48.22 21.70 -11.35
CA ALA A 17 48.03 20.59 -10.42
C ALA A 17 46.61 20.01 -10.47
N ASP A 18 45.60 20.88 -10.63
CA ASP A 18 44.19 20.49 -10.73
C ASP A 18 43.93 19.59 -11.95
N TYR A 19 44.65 19.80 -13.06
CA TYR A 19 44.55 18.95 -14.24
C TYR A 19 45.15 17.56 -14.02
N ALA A 20 46.29 17.48 -13.32
CA ALA A 20 46.88 16.20 -12.94
C ALA A 20 45.93 15.41 -12.02
N ALA A 21 45.36 16.06 -11.01
CA ALA A 21 44.37 15.46 -10.12
C ALA A 21 43.10 15.02 -10.85
N LEU A 22 42.60 15.83 -11.79
CA LEU A 22 41.41 15.52 -12.58
C LEU A 22 41.64 14.32 -13.49
N ARG A 23 42.80 14.28 -14.15
CA ARG A 23 43.19 13.16 -15.01
C ARG A 23 43.32 11.87 -14.21
N ASP A 24 43.94 11.93 -13.03
CA ASP A 24 44.10 10.76 -12.17
C ASP A 24 42.73 10.27 -11.67
N GLU A 25 41.81 11.17 -11.32
CA GLU A 25 40.44 10.85 -10.92
C GLU A 25 39.66 10.16 -12.06
N LEU A 26 39.75 10.68 -13.28
CA LEU A 26 39.06 10.12 -14.44
C LEU A 26 39.73 8.86 -15.00
N SER A 27 41.02 8.66 -14.74
CA SER A 27 41.74 7.44 -15.13
C SER A 27 41.15 6.19 -14.47
N LYS A 28 40.46 6.34 -13.34
CA LYS A 28 39.73 5.27 -12.65
C LYS A 28 38.68 4.59 -13.54
N LEU A 29 38.09 5.30 -14.50
CA LEU A 29 37.16 4.74 -15.50
C LEU A 29 37.82 3.67 -16.38
N SER A 30 39.12 3.81 -16.61
CA SER A 30 39.91 2.95 -17.49
C SER A 30 40.72 1.91 -16.69
N HIS A 31 40.67 1.96 -15.36
CA HIS A 31 41.45 1.11 -14.49
C HIS A 31 40.87 -0.32 -14.44
N PRO A 32 41.69 -1.39 -14.49
CA PRO A 32 41.20 -2.77 -14.44
C PRO A 32 40.32 -3.09 -13.23
N ALA A 33 40.63 -2.49 -12.08
CA ALA A 33 39.85 -2.64 -10.84
C ALA A 33 38.62 -1.71 -10.75
N ARG A 34 38.42 -0.81 -11.73
CA ARG A 34 37.32 0.19 -11.80
C ARG A 34 36.88 0.77 -10.44
N PRO A 35 37.78 1.42 -9.69
CA PRO A 35 37.40 2.11 -8.47
C PRO A 35 36.44 3.27 -8.78
N ASP A 36 35.57 3.61 -7.83
CA ASP A 36 34.56 4.65 -8.03
C ASP A 36 35.20 6.01 -8.29
N VAL A 37 34.68 6.70 -9.31
CA VAL A 37 35.04 8.08 -9.64
C VAL A 37 34.24 9.02 -8.75
N ASN A 38 34.93 9.94 -8.08
CA ASN A 38 34.31 11.02 -7.35
C ASN A 38 33.95 12.16 -8.32
N TRP A 39 32.75 12.06 -8.92
CA TRP A 39 32.27 13.02 -9.91
C TRP A 39 32.14 14.45 -9.38
N SER A 40 31.77 14.61 -8.10
CA SER A 40 31.71 15.93 -7.44
C SER A 40 33.09 16.57 -7.28
N TYR A 41 34.12 15.77 -7.04
CA TYR A 41 35.50 16.23 -7.00
C TYR A 41 36.02 16.57 -8.41
N ALA A 42 35.74 15.72 -9.39
CA ALA A 42 36.06 15.97 -10.80
C ALA A 42 35.40 17.26 -11.32
N GLU A 43 34.14 17.52 -10.97
CA GLU A 43 33.44 18.77 -11.33
C GLU A 43 34.12 19.99 -10.72
N LYS A 44 34.48 19.94 -9.43
CA LYS A 44 35.20 21.03 -8.75
C LYS A 44 36.55 21.33 -9.39
N LEU A 45 37.31 20.31 -9.76
CA LEU A 45 38.60 20.47 -10.45
C LEU A 45 38.41 21.10 -11.84
N CYS A 46 37.38 20.70 -12.59
CA CYS A 46 37.05 21.33 -13.87
C CYS A 46 36.69 22.82 -13.71
N LEU A 47 35.87 23.16 -12.71
CA LEU A 47 35.49 24.55 -12.43
C LEU A 47 36.70 25.40 -12.02
N SER A 48 37.60 24.86 -11.19
CA SER A 48 38.87 25.50 -10.81
C SER A 48 39.76 25.75 -12.03
N LEU A 49 39.88 24.77 -12.93
CA LEU A 49 40.63 24.91 -14.18
C LEU A 49 40.03 25.98 -15.10
N PHE A 50 38.71 26.10 -15.19
CA PHE A 50 38.08 27.16 -15.97
C PHE A 50 38.38 28.56 -15.40
N GLU A 51 38.53 28.69 -14.08
CA GLU A 51 38.88 29.96 -13.43
C GLU A 51 40.34 30.35 -13.65
N HIS A 52 41.28 29.39 -13.62
CA HIS A 52 42.71 29.68 -13.70
C HIS A 52 43.31 29.59 -15.10
N ASN A 53 42.90 28.62 -15.91
CA ASN A 53 43.45 28.36 -17.24
C ASN A 53 42.52 28.85 -18.36
N GLY A 54 41.21 29.00 -18.11
CA GLY A 54 40.19 29.22 -19.14
C GLY A 54 39.60 27.90 -19.65
N VAL A 55 38.62 27.98 -20.56
CA VAL A 55 37.89 26.82 -21.08
C VAL A 55 38.62 26.23 -22.28
N GLU A 56 39.14 25.02 -22.12
CA GLU A 56 39.70 24.20 -23.20
C GLU A 56 38.88 22.92 -23.40
N LEU A 57 38.97 22.31 -24.59
CA LEU A 57 38.07 21.26 -25.06
C LEU A 57 38.04 20.01 -24.16
N GLN A 58 39.18 19.59 -23.63
CA GLN A 58 39.32 18.37 -22.82
C GLN A 58 38.67 18.54 -21.45
N THR A 59 38.99 19.60 -20.71
CA THR A 59 38.37 19.94 -19.42
C THR A 59 36.88 20.26 -19.61
N ALA A 60 36.48 20.87 -20.73
CA ALA A 60 35.07 21.06 -21.07
C ALA A 60 34.32 19.73 -21.30
N ALA A 61 34.93 18.78 -22.01
CA ALA A 61 34.36 17.45 -22.21
C ALA A 61 34.22 16.68 -20.89
N TRP A 62 35.26 16.72 -20.05
CA TRP A 62 35.25 16.10 -18.72
C TRP A 62 34.27 16.77 -17.75
N TYR A 63 34.15 18.10 -17.76
CA TYR A 63 33.14 18.81 -17.00
C TYR A 63 31.73 18.40 -17.41
N THR A 64 31.48 18.32 -18.72
CA THR A 64 30.18 17.90 -19.26
C THR A 64 29.86 16.46 -18.87
N GLN A 65 30.86 15.57 -18.88
CA GLN A 65 30.72 14.20 -18.43
C GLN A 65 30.46 14.10 -16.92
N ALA A 66 31.24 14.79 -16.08
CA ALA A 66 31.07 14.80 -14.62
C ALA A 66 29.70 15.36 -14.21
N LYS A 67 29.29 16.46 -14.85
CA LYS A 67 27.98 17.08 -14.66
C LYS A 67 26.85 16.18 -15.16
N GLY A 68 27.05 15.48 -16.28
CA GLY A 68 26.10 14.51 -16.82
C GLY A 68 25.89 13.31 -15.89
N GLN A 69 26.95 12.82 -15.25
CA GLN A 69 26.87 11.74 -14.25
C GLN A 69 26.14 12.20 -12.97
N GLY A 70 26.40 13.43 -12.49
CA GLY A 70 25.64 14.02 -11.37
C GLY A 70 24.16 14.22 -11.69
N ALA A 71 23.83 14.73 -12.87
CA ALA A 71 22.44 14.90 -13.33
C ALA A 71 21.73 13.57 -13.61
N MET A 72 22.45 12.52 -13.98
CA MET A 72 21.92 11.16 -14.17
C MET A 72 21.57 10.49 -12.82
N LEU A 73 22.13 10.97 -11.71
CA LEU A 73 21.88 10.54 -10.33
C LEU A 73 20.97 11.50 -9.53
N GLU A 74 20.35 12.50 -10.16
CA GLU A 74 19.40 13.45 -9.52
C GLU A 74 18.07 12.74 -9.16
N MET A 75 18.12 11.90 -8.13
CA MET A 75 16.99 11.14 -7.60
C MET A 75 16.30 11.86 -6.43
N ALA A 76 16.87 12.98 -5.95
CA ALA A 76 16.41 13.67 -4.75
C ALA A 76 14.91 14.03 -4.80
N PRO A 77 14.33 14.55 -5.90
CA PRO A 77 12.89 14.80 -5.96
C PRO A 77 12.05 13.53 -5.85
N ALA A 78 12.50 12.41 -6.42
CA ALA A 78 11.80 11.14 -6.39
C ALA A 78 11.87 10.50 -4.99
N VAL A 79 13.06 10.44 -4.40
CA VAL A 79 13.28 9.94 -3.04
C VAL A 79 12.53 10.80 -2.01
N ASN A 80 12.49 12.12 -2.17
CA ASN A 80 11.73 13.00 -1.28
C ASN A 80 10.22 12.77 -1.36
N ARG A 81 9.68 12.45 -2.54
CA ARG A 81 8.26 12.06 -2.68
C ARG A 81 7.96 10.75 -1.94
N ILE A 82 8.82 9.74 -2.06
CA ILE A 82 8.62 8.48 -1.33
C ILE A 82 8.70 8.73 0.19
N LYS A 83 9.70 9.50 0.65
CA LYS A 83 9.80 9.88 2.08
C LYS A 83 8.57 10.64 2.57
N GLN A 84 7.99 11.51 1.75
CA GLN A 84 6.74 12.18 2.08
C GLN A 84 5.58 11.19 2.21
N ALA A 85 5.38 10.32 1.22
CA ALA A 85 4.35 9.28 1.25
C ALA A 85 4.49 8.39 2.49
N ASN A 86 5.72 7.98 2.85
CA ASN A 86 5.98 7.18 4.05
C ASN A 86 5.57 7.91 5.34
N ARG A 87 5.78 9.24 5.42
CA ARG A 87 5.34 10.03 6.59
C ARG A 87 3.82 10.13 6.68
N GLU A 88 3.15 10.33 5.55
CA GLU A 88 1.69 10.35 5.48
C GLU A 88 1.10 9.00 5.89
N MET A 89 1.66 7.91 5.37
CA MET A 89 1.28 6.55 5.75
C MET A 89 1.61 6.21 7.20
N GLN A 90 2.71 6.73 7.76
CA GLN A 90 3.01 6.56 9.18
C GLN A 90 1.95 7.23 10.06
N ALA A 91 1.50 8.44 9.69
CA ALA A 91 0.41 9.10 10.40
C ALA A 91 -0.90 8.31 10.32
N LEU A 92 -1.21 7.73 9.15
CA LEU A 92 -2.37 6.85 8.97
C LEU A 92 -2.24 5.55 9.80
N ASN A 93 -1.05 4.94 9.83
CA ASN A 93 -0.76 3.77 10.65
C ASN A 93 -0.97 4.04 12.13
N ASN A 94 -0.51 5.18 12.65
CA ASN A 94 -0.73 5.53 14.05
C ASN A 94 -2.23 5.61 14.38
N ALA A 95 -3.05 6.11 13.45
CA ALA A 95 -4.50 6.13 13.60
C ALA A 95 -5.13 4.72 13.51
N ALA A 96 -4.62 3.88 12.60
CA ALA A 96 -5.05 2.49 12.47
C ALA A 96 -4.71 1.68 13.73
N GLU A 97 -3.51 1.84 14.28
CA GLU A 97 -3.05 1.21 15.51
C GLU A 97 -3.92 1.63 16.71
N ALA A 98 -4.21 2.93 16.84
CA ALA A 98 -5.13 3.43 17.88
C ALA A 98 -6.55 2.84 17.74
N ALA A 99 -6.96 2.49 16.52
CA ALA A 99 -8.22 1.81 16.23
C ALA A 99 -8.13 0.27 16.27
N LYS A 100 -6.95 -0.30 16.60
CA LYS A 100 -6.66 -1.75 16.57
C LYS A 100 -6.91 -2.39 15.20
N ALA A 101 -6.74 -1.64 14.11
CA ALA A 101 -6.81 -2.15 12.75
C ALA A 101 -5.43 -2.68 12.30
N LEU A 102 -5.43 -3.48 11.23
CA LEU A 102 -4.21 -3.92 10.56
C LEU A 102 -3.40 -2.71 10.06
N VAL A 103 -2.09 -2.71 10.35
CA VAL A 103 -1.16 -1.63 9.98
C VAL A 103 -0.27 -2.04 8.81
N SER A 104 0.14 -1.07 7.99
CA SER A 104 1.10 -1.32 6.89
C SER A 104 2.53 -1.48 7.41
N ASP A 105 3.36 -2.32 6.77
CA ASP A 105 4.77 -2.46 7.10
C ASP A 105 5.64 -1.31 6.51
N ILE A 106 5.56 -0.15 7.14
CA ILE A 106 6.30 1.06 6.77
C ILE A 106 7.81 0.90 7.03
N ARG A 107 8.22 -0.03 7.90
CA ARG A 107 9.64 -0.29 8.17
C ARG A 107 10.31 -0.89 6.95
N THR A 108 9.70 -1.91 6.35
CA THR A 108 10.19 -2.53 5.11
C THR A 108 10.20 -1.51 3.96
N GLN A 109 9.19 -0.63 3.88
CA GLN A 109 9.19 0.46 2.90
C GLN A 109 10.36 1.43 3.06
N ASN A 110 10.68 1.84 4.29
CA ASN A 110 11.82 2.72 4.55
C ASN A 110 13.15 2.03 4.24
N ASN A 111 13.29 0.75 4.56
CA ASN A 111 14.50 -0.02 4.25
C ASN A 111 14.73 -0.12 2.74
N LEU A 112 13.68 -0.36 1.94
CA LEU A 112 13.78 -0.34 0.48
C LEU A 112 14.32 1.00 -0.03
N VAL A 113 13.83 2.11 0.55
CA VAL A 113 14.29 3.46 0.16
C VAL A 113 15.75 3.69 0.54
N THR A 114 16.14 3.40 1.78
CA THR A 114 17.46 3.77 2.31
C THR A 114 18.58 2.83 1.89
N GLN A 115 18.29 1.54 1.69
CA GLN A 115 19.30 0.51 1.44
C GLN A 115 19.42 0.11 -0.04
N SER A 116 18.39 0.41 -0.84
CA SER A 116 18.36 -0.04 -2.24
C SER A 116 18.14 1.09 -3.24
N ILE A 117 17.15 1.96 -2.99
CA ILE A 117 16.80 3.05 -3.93
C ILE A 117 17.75 4.23 -3.81
N ALA A 118 18.06 4.69 -2.60
CA ALA A 118 18.98 5.80 -2.40
C ALA A 118 20.34 5.46 -3.02
N ASP A 119 20.86 6.37 -3.85
CA ASP A 119 22.12 6.23 -4.58
C ASP A 119 22.24 4.94 -5.43
N LEU A 120 21.11 4.27 -5.72
CA LEU A 120 21.06 2.97 -6.41
C LEU A 120 22.04 1.94 -5.81
N GLN A 121 22.09 1.85 -4.48
CA GLN A 121 22.94 0.92 -3.72
C GLN A 121 22.69 -0.56 -4.04
N SER A 122 21.60 -0.88 -4.74
CA SER A 122 21.26 -2.21 -5.23
C SER A 122 20.78 -2.16 -6.68
N ALA A 123 20.67 -3.33 -7.32
CA ALA A 123 20.08 -3.46 -8.66
C ALA A 123 18.57 -3.20 -8.62
N VAL A 124 18.17 -1.92 -8.57
CA VAL A 124 16.78 -1.48 -8.50
C VAL A 124 16.43 -0.53 -9.65
N MET A 125 15.13 -0.45 -9.94
CA MET A 125 14.57 0.54 -10.83
C MET A 125 13.80 1.58 -10.03
N LEU A 126 14.15 2.86 -10.20
CA LEU A 126 13.33 3.98 -9.73
C LEU A 126 12.79 4.74 -10.95
N ALA A 127 11.48 4.63 -11.18
CA ALA A 127 10.78 5.44 -12.16
C ALA A 127 10.12 6.65 -11.46
N SER A 128 10.35 7.85 -11.98
CA SER A 128 9.76 9.08 -11.45
C SER A 128 9.46 10.05 -12.58
N ALA A 129 8.22 10.51 -12.65
CA ALA A 129 7.80 11.54 -13.58
C ALA A 129 6.93 12.57 -12.83
N PRO A 130 7.43 13.80 -12.60
CA PRO A 130 6.72 14.83 -11.82
C PRO A 130 5.32 15.20 -12.35
N GLN A 131 5.06 14.93 -13.63
CA GLN A 131 3.81 15.23 -14.32
C GLN A 131 2.96 13.98 -14.59
N GLY A 132 3.31 12.82 -14.00
CA GLY A 132 2.53 11.58 -14.08
C GLY A 132 3.22 10.44 -14.82
N MET A 133 2.78 9.21 -14.52
CA MET A 133 3.22 7.96 -15.16
C MET A 133 1.98 7.17 -15.55
N ALA A 134 2.04 6.48 -16.70
CA ALA A 134 0.98 5.58 -17.15
C ALA A 134 1.59 4.22 -17.52
N PHE A 135 0.94 3.15 -17.08
CA PHE A 135 1.26 1.77 -17.45
C PHE A 135 0.03 1.20 -18.16
N THR A 136 0.17 0.80 -19.41
CA THR A 136 -0.93 0.30 -20.24
C THR A 136 -0.49 -0.98 -20.94
N SER A 137 -1.40 -1.95 -21.08
CA SER A 137 -1.20 -3.18 -21.84
C SER A 137 -2.43 -3.43 -22.71
N GLY A 138 -2.24 -4.01 -23.90
CA GLY A 138 -3.34 -4.48 -24.74
C GLY A 138 -3.95 -5.79 -24.26
N GLU A 139 -3.23 -6.52 -23.41
CA GLU A 139 -3.64 -7.81 -22.84
C GLU A 139 -3.52 -7.73 -21.31
N HIS A 140 -2.53 -8.40 -20.71
CA HIS A 140 -2.36 -8.46 -19.26
C HIS A 140 -1.34 -7.44 -18.74
N LEU A 141 -1.55 -6.96 -17.51
CA LEU A 141 -0.58 -6.19 -16.73
C LEU A 141 -0.40 -6.91 -15.37
N GLN A 142 0.82 -7.35 -15.08
CA GLN A 142 1.13 -8.07 -13.84
C GLN A 142 2.17 -7.32 -13.02
N LEU A 143 1.90 -7.16 -11.73
CA LEU A 143 2.82 -6.65 -10.72
C LEU A 143 3.05 -7.78 -9.70
N THR A 144 4.29 -8.22 -9.53
CA THR A 144 4.61 -9.36 -8.65
C THR A 144 5.86 -9.04 -7.84
N SER A 145 5.77 -9.27 -6.53
CA SER A 145 6.84 -9.10 -5.56
C SER A 145 6.91 -10.35 -4.69
N SER A 146 8.10 -10.86 -4.39
CA SER A 146 8.30 -11.95 -3.43
C SER A 146 8.22 -11.51 -1.97
N GLN A 147 8.16 -10.19 -1.77
CA GLN A 147 7.97 -9.51 -0.49
C GLN A 147 6.72 -8.63 -0.63
N ASN A 148 6.76 -7.39 -0.14
CA ASN A 148 5.59 -6.51 -0.14
C ASN A 148 5.40 -5.81 -1.49
N THR A 149 4.13 -5.69 -1.93
CA THR A 149 3.73 -4.73 -2.95
C THR A 149 3.03 -3.55 -2.28
N MET A 150 3.46 -2.33 -2.58
CA MET A 150 2.97 -1.11 -1.91
C MET A 150 2.39 -0.15 -2.94
N LEU A 151 1.16 0.31 -2.69
CA LEU A 151 0.48 1.32 -3.50
C LEU A 151 0.09 2.48 -2.57
N ASN A 152 0.64 3.66 -2.83
CA ASN A 152 0.39 4.86 -2.02
C ASN A 152 -0.10 6.00 -2.92
N ALA A 153 -1.11 6.73 -2.44
CA ALA A 153 -1.63 7.92 -3.11
C ALA A 153 -1.86 9.04 -2.09
N GLY A 154 -1.43 10.26 -2.42
CA GLY A 154 -1.63 11.42 -1.53
C GLY A 154 -3.08 11.95 -1.50
N GLN A 155 -3.95 11.46 -2.39
CA GLN A 155 -5.36 11.88 -2.47
C GLN A 155 -6.29 10.66 -2.54
N HIS A 156 -6.36 10.00 -3.69
CA HIS A 156 -7.28 8.89 -3.95
C HIS A 156 -6.54 7.70 -4.57
N LEU A 157 -6.95 6.49 -4.18
CA LEU A 157 -6.58 5.25 -4.82
C LEU A 157 -7.84 4.65 -5.42
N ASP A 158 -7.98 4.77 -6.74
CA ASP A 158 -9.13 4.25 -7.48
C ASP A 158 -8.78 2.88 -8.07
N ILE A 159 -9.53 1.85 -7.68
CA ILE A 159 -9.38 0.47 -8.15
C ILE A 159 -10.73 0.03 -8.71
N GLY A 160 -10.75 -0.37 -9.98
CA GLY A 160 -11.98 -0.78 -10.65
C GLY A 160 -11.73 -1.79 -11.76
N ALA A 161 -12.75 -2.62 -12.01
CA ALA A 161 -12.77 -3.59 -13.10
C ALA A 161 -14.17 -3.61 -13.71
N MET A 162 -14.26 -3.84 -15.03
CA MET A 162 -15.56 -4.06 -15.70
C MET A 162 -16.16 -5.43 -15.35
N GLY A 163 -15.30 -6.38 -14.99
CA GLY A 163 -15.69 -7.67 -14.43
C GLY A 163 -15.65 -7.63 -12.90
N ASN A 164 -14.80 -8.47 -12.31
CA ASN A 164 -14.65 -8.59 -10.86
C ASN A 164 -13.39 -7.89 -10.34
N VAL A 165 -13.47 -7.42 -9.10
CA VAL A 165 -12.30 -7.15 -8.25
C VAL A 165 -12.24 -8.24 -7.19
N SER A 166 -11.13 -8.96 -7.13
CA SER A 166 -10.90 -10.03 -6.13
C SER A 166 -9.71 -9.64 -5.25
N LEU A 167 -9.90 -9.64 -3.94
CA LEU A 167 -8.87 -9.40 -2.94
C LEU A 167 -8.75 -10.64 -2.06
N SER A 168 -7.55 -11.18 -1.92
CA SER A 168 -7.30 -12.39 -1.14
C SER A 168 -5.98 -12.25 -0.39
N ALA A 169 -5.97 -12.68 0.87
CA ALA A 169 -4.82 -12.65 1.75
C ALA A 169 -4.78 -13.94 2.56
N GLU A 170 -3.58 -14.47 2.82
CA GLU A 170 -3.38 -15.70 3.59
C GLU A 170 -3.61 -15.49 5.09
N GLN A 171 -3.13 -14.37 5.64
CA GLN A 171 -3.16 -14.10 7.08
C GLN A 171 -4.35 -13.25 7.49
N GLU A 172 -4.47 -12.03 6.97
CA GLU A 172 -5.51 -11.07 7.37
C GLU A 172 -5.81 -10.08 6.24
N LEU A 173 -7.06 -9.64 6.14
CA LEU A 173 -7.50 -8.55 5.28
C LEU A 173 -8.00 -7.39 6.16
N GLY A 174 -7.31 -6.26 6.13
CA GLY A 174 -7.68 -5.06 6.88
C GLY A 174 -8.23 -3.94 6.00
N LEU A 175 -9.34 -3.34 6.43
CA LEU A 175 -9.93 -2.15 5.82
C LEU A 175 -10.14 -1.07 6.89
N PHE A 176 -9.45 0.06 6.78
CA PHE A 176 -9.50 1.13 7.78
C PHE A 176 -9.76 2.50 7.14
N VAL A 177 -10.67 3.26 7.74
CA VAL A 177 -11.00 4.64 7.32
C VAL A 177 -10.96 5.57 8.53
N HIS A 178 -10.16 6.64 8.45
CA HIS A 178 -9.90 7.50 9.61
C HIS A 178 -10.92 8.63 9.82
N LYS A 179 -11.41 9.30 8.74
CA LYS A 179 -12.11 10.59 8.87
C LYS A 179 -13.61 10.57 8.61
N VAL A 180 -14.05 10.01 7.48
CA VAL A 180 -15.42 10.23 6.97
C VAL A 180 -16.31 9.01 7.19
N GLY A 181 -15.96 7.87 6.60
CA GLY A 181 -16.73 6.63 6.74
C GLY A 181 -16.50 5.66 5.59
N ALA A 182 -16.99 4.44 5.75
CA ALA A 182 -16.96 3.38 4.75
C ALA A 182 -18.36 3.11 4.18
N LYS A 183 -18.41 2.63 2.94
CA LYS A 183 -19.65 2.21 2.27
C LYS A 183 -19.41 0.88 1.58
N LEU A 184 -20.33 -0.07 1.78
CA LEU A 184 -20.41 -1.34 1.06
C LEU A 184 -21.81 -1.43 0.47
N ILE A 185 -21.91 -1.34 -0.85
CA ILE A 185 -23.18 -1.19 -1.57
C ILE A 185 -23.15 -2.10 -2.80
N ALA A 186 -24.18 -2.92 -2.95
CA ALA A 186 -24.51 -3.61 -4.19
C ALA A 186 -25.80 -3.00 -4.77
N ASN A 187 -25.80 -2.67 -6.06
CA ASN A 187 -26.96 -2.04 -6.71
C ASN A 187 -28.07 -3.04 -7.10
N LEU A 188 -27.69 -4.29 -7.37
CA LEU A 188 -28.60 -5.33 -7.87
C LEU A 188 -28.41 -6.66 -7.15
N GLY A 189 -27.15 -7.10 -7.00
CA GLY A 189 -26.81 -8.38 -6.41
C GLY A 189 -26.83 -8.38 -4.88
N GLU A 190 -26.69 -9.58 -4.32
CA GLU A 190 -26.59 -9.83 -2.89
C GLU A 190 -25.27 -9.31 -2.30
N VAL A 191 -25.30 -8.97 -1.01
CA VAL A 191 -24.11 -8.71 -0.20
C VAL A 191 -24.02 -9.78 0.88
N GLU A 192 -23.00 -10.63 0.77
CA GLU A 192 -22.72 -11.68 1.75
C GLU A 192 -21.55 -11.28 2.67
N MET A 193 -21.71 -11.51 3.98
CA MET A 193 -20.65 -11.34 4.97
C MET A 193 -20.62 -12.56 5.90
N HIS A 194 -19.50 -13.28 5.92
CA HIS A 194 -19.36 -14.52 6.68
C HIS A 194 -18.04 -14.58 7.46
N SER A 195 -18.12 -15.02 8.72
CA SER A 195 -16.98 -15.58 9.46
C SER A 195 -17.23 -17.07 9.64
N ARG A 196 -16.55 -17.90 8.82
CA ARG A 196 -16.91 -19.34 8.67
C ARG A 196 -16.53 -20.20 9.88
N HIS A 197 -15.44 -19.87 10.55
CA HIS A 197 -14.88 -20.68 11.64
C HIS A 197 -14.58 -19.82 12.88
N ASN A 198 -15.08 -18.59 12.92
CA ASN A 198 -14.83 -17.66 14.01
C ASN A 198 -15.99 -16.66 14.16
N THR A 199 -15.80 -15.67 15.00
CA THR A 199 -16.78 -14.63 15.30
C THR A 199 -16.89 -13.61 14.17
N LEU A 200 -18.11 -13.13 13.93
CA LEU A 200 -18.38 -11.89 13.21
C LEU A 200 -18.79 -10.84 14.25
N ASP A 201 -18.02 -9.76 14.38
CA ASP A 201 -18.28 -8.65 15.31
C ASP A 201 -18.74 -7.41 14.53
N MET A 202 -19.86 -6.80 14.96
CA MET A 202 -20.38 -5.56 14.41
C MET A 202 -20.78 -4.64 15.56
N SER A 203 -20.18 -3.45 15.61
CA SER A 203 -20.44 -2.48 16.67
C SER A 203 -20.47 -1.05 16.15
N ALA A 204 -21.27 -0.21 16.81
CA ALA A 204 -21.38 1.21 16.52
C ALA A 204 -21.53 1.99 17.82
N GLN A 205 -20.78 3.09 17.99
CA GLN A 205 -20.86 3.93 19.19
C GLN A 205 -22.23 4.61 19.34
N LYS A 206 -22.86 4.98 18.21
CA LYS A 206 -24.14 5.70 18.20
C LYS A 206 -25.30 4.72 17.97
N GLN A 207 -25.57 4.40 16.71
CA GLN A 207 -26.72 3.61 16.32
C GLN A 207 -26.27 2.49 15.38
N LEU A 208 -26.85 1.31 15.60
CA LEU A 208 -26.87 0.21 14.66
C LEU A 208 -28.30 0.06 14.13
N THR A 209 -28.46 0.01 12.81
CA THR A 209 -29.76 -0.11 12.14
C THR A 209 -29.73 -1.32 11.23
N ILE A 210 -30.72 -2.21 11.37
CA ILE A 210 -30.96 -3.36 10.50
C ILE A 210 -32.38 -3.19 9.95
N THR A 211 -32.55 -3.19 8.65
CA THR A 211 -33.84 -2.90 8.00
C THR A 211 -33.96 -3.73 6.73
N SER A 212 -35.05 -4.49 6.64
CA SER A 212 -35.58 -5.02 5.38
C SER A 212 -36.80 -4.19 5.01
N THR A 213 -36.90 -3.76 3.75
CA THR A 213 -38.00 -2.90 3.30
C THR A 213 -39.17 -3.68 2.70
N ASP A 214 -38.87 -4.79 2.03
CA ASP A 214 -39.86 -5.51 1.22
C ASP A 214 -40.18 -6.90 1.77
N ASP A 215 -39.29 -7.48 2.58
CA ASP A 215 -39.39 -8.87 3.03
C ASP A 215 -39.03 -8.98 4.53
N GLU A 216 -38.33 -10.03 4.94
CA GLU A 216 -38.08 -10.36 6.34
C GLU A 216 -36.68 -10.00 6.87
N ILE A 217 -36.54 -10.05 8.21
CA ILE A 217 -35.26 -10.09 8.92
C ILE A 217 -35.22 -11.43 9.67
N ILE A 218 -34.31 -12.32 9.29
CA ILE A 218 -34.10 -13.61 9.96
C ILE A 218 -32.88 -13.52 10.87
N ILE A 219 -33.06 -13.82 12.15
CA ILE A 219 -31.97 -13.94 13.13
C ILE A 219 -32.09 -15.30 13.80
N SER A 220 -31.16 -16.19 13.47
CA SER A 220 -31.19 -17.58 13.90
C SER A 220 -29.90 -17.97 14.60
N THR A 221 -30.00 -18.83 15.61
CA THR A 221 -28.87 -19.33 16.39
C THR A 221 -29.21 -20.70 16.95
N PRO A 222 -28.28 -21.68 16.88
CA PRO A 222 -28.54 -23.03 17.37
C PRO A 222 -28.52 -23.15 18.90
N LYS A 223 -28.16 -22.09 19.64
CA LYS A 223 -27.99 -22.17 21.11
C LYS A 223 -28.77 -21.12 21.85
N THR A 224 -28.49 -19.85 21.59
CA THR A 224 -29.08 -18.76 22.36
C THR A 224 -29.09 -17.46 21.57
N LEU A 225 -30.25 -16.80 21.52
CA LEU A 225 -30.39 -15.40 21.09
C LEU A 225 -30.65 -14.55 22.33
N THR A 226 -29.92 -13.44 22.49
CA THR A 226 -30.17 -12.46 23.54
C THR A 226 -30.27 -11.07 22.92
N VAL A 227 -31.38 -10.37 23.18
CA VAL A 227 -31.59 -8.97 22.82
C VAL A 227 -31.71 -8.17 24.11
N ASN A 228 -30.82 -7.20 24.32
CA ASN A 228 -30.75 -6.43 25.57
C ASN A 228 -30.77 -4.92 25.31
N GLY A 229 -31.46 -4.18 26.17
CA GLY A 229 -31.42 -2.71 26.18
C GLY A 229 -31.85 -2.14 27.53
N GLY A 230 -31.08 -1.18 28.06
CA GLY A 230 -31.42 -0.47 29.31
C GLY A 230 -31.55 -1.38 30.54
N GLY A 231 -30.96 -2.58 30.51
CA GLY A 231 -31.09 -3.59 31.56
C GLY A 231 -32.30 -4.53 31.43
N SER A 232 -33.17 -4.33 30.44
CA SER A 232 -34.22 -5.30 30.05
C SER A 232 -33.71 -6.21 28.94
N TYR A 233 -34.27 -7.40 28.80
CA TYR A 233 -33.88 -8.34 27.75
C TYR A 233 -34.97 -9.33 27.33
N LEU A 234 -34.77 -9.88 26.14
CA LEU A 234 -35.42 -11.08 25.61
C LEU A 234 -34.34 -12.13 25.34
N LYS A 235 -34.54 -13.34 25.84
CA LYS A 235 -33.65 -14.48 25.59
C LYS A 235 -34.43 -15.67 25.04
N LEU A 236 -33.93 -16.24 23.95
CA LEU A 236 -34.42 -17.49 23.34
C LEU A 236 -33.33 -18.56 23.49
N SER A 237 -33.68 -19.73 23.99
CA SER A 237 -32.75 -20.86 24.15
C SER A 237 -33.50 -22.19 24.21
N ASP A 238 -32.77 -23.31 24.24
CA ASP A 238 -33.34 -24.66 24.38
C ASP A 238 -34.20 -24.85 25.65
N SER A 239 -34.01 -24.01 26.67
CA SER A 239 -34.83 -24.02 27.89
C SER A 239 -36.15 -23.23 27.76
N GLY A 240 -36.39 -22.56 26.63
CA GLY A 240 -37.57 -21.74 26.37
C GLY A 240 -37.27 -20.24 26.16
N ILE A 241 -38.32 -19.44 26.31
CA ILE A 241 -38.35 -17.98 26.10
C ILE A 241 -38.36 -17.27 27.45
N GLU A 242 -37.48 -16.27 27.64
CA GLU A 242 -37.36 -15.49 28.86
C GLU A 242 -37.47 -13.99 28.56
N HIS A 243 -38.42 -13.32 29.23
CA HIS A 243 -38.58 -11.86 29.24
C HIS A 243 -38.16 -11.32 30.61
N GLY A 244 -37.11 -10.50 30.67
CA GLY A 244 -36.59 -9.95 31.92
C GLY A 244 -36.60 -8.43 31.96
N SER A 245 -37.11 -7.84 33.04
CA SER A 245 -37.03 -6.40 33.31
C SER A 245 -37.07 -6.09 34.82
N LYS A 246 -36.49 -4.96 35.22
CA LYS A 246 -36.68 -4.38 36.57
C LYS A 246 -37.95 -3.52 36.67
N GLY A 247 -38.52 -3.12 35.53
CA GLY A 247 -39.77 -2.36 35.46
C GLY A 247 -40.92 -3.22 34.96
N ASP A 248 -42.01 -2.57 34.60
CA ASP A 248 -43.23 -3.24 34.14
C ASP A 248 -43.07 -3.80 32.71
N LEU A 249 -43.53 -5.03 32.48
CA LEU A 249 -43.77 -5.56 31.14
C LEU A 249 -45.15 -5.10 30.66
N THR A 250 -45.17 -4.07 29.80
CA THR A 250 -46.42 -3.57 29.23
C THR A 250 -46.72 -4.23 27.89
N MET A 251 -47.80 -5.00 27.82
CA MET A 251 -48.32 -5.57 26.57
C MET A 251 -49.56 -4.80 26.11
N LYS A 252 -49.50 -4.22 24.90
CA LYS A 252 -50.63 -3.51 24.28
C LYS A 252 -51.03 -4.23 23.01
N VAL A 253 -52.08 -5.05 23.08
CA VAL A 253 -52.53 -5.94 21.99
C VAL A 253 -54.05 -5.92 21.85
N GLY A 254 -54.56 -6.16 20.64
CA GLY A 254 -56.01 -6.30 20.39
C GLY A 254 -56.59 -7.60 20.93
N GLU A 255 -55.84 -8.70 20.84
CA GLU A 255 -56.19 -10.03 21.37
C GLU A 255 -54.91 -10.71 21.89
N TYR A 256 -55.01 -11.42 23.02
CA TYR A 256 -53.92 -12.21 23.58
C TYR A 256 -54.39 -13.65 23.80
N LEU A 257 -54.06 -14.54 22.86
CA LEU A 257 -54.47 -15.94 22.87
C LEU A 257 -53.29 -16.84 23.29
N VAL A 258 -53.52 -17.73 24.25
CA VAL A 258 -52.57 -18.80 24.62
C VAL A 258 -53.22 -20.15 24.29
N PRO A 259 -53.09 -20.64 23.05
CA PRO A 259 -53.92 -21.72 22.51
C PRO A 259 -53.60 -23.13 23.04
N GLY A 260 -52.64 -23.30 23.96
CA GLY A 260 -52.25 -24.60 24.52
C GLY A 260 -50.76 -24.91 24.28
N SER A 261 -50.42 -26.19 24.06
CA SER A 261 -49.02 -26.66 24.00
C SER A 261 -48.22 -26.04 22.84
N GLY A 262 -46.91 -25.89 23.05
CA GLY A 262 -46.00 -25.19 22.14
C GLY A 262 -45.75 -25.86 20.78
N GLY A 263 -45.08 -25.13 19.90
CA GLY A 263 -44.57 -25.60 18.61
C GLY A 263 -43.04 -25.50 18.55
N ASP A 264 -42.44 -26.16 17.57
CA ASP A 264 -41.00 -26.17 17.31
C ASP A 264 -40.72 -25.74 15.86
N MET A 265 -39.60 -25.05 15.64
CA MET A 265 -39.12 -24.67 14.31
C MET A 265 -37.66 -25.15 14.20
N PRO A 266 -37.38 -26.19 13.39
CA PRO A 266 -36.04 -26.75 13.29
C PRO A 266 -35.07 -25.74 12.69
N PHE A 267 -33.88 -25.65 13.29
CA PHE A 267 -32.78 -24.85 12.77
C PHE A 267 -31.98 -25.65 11.73
N ASP A 268 -31.87 -25.14 10.51
CA ASP A 268 -30.98 -25.70 9.48
C ASP A 268 -29.70 -24.87 9.40
N ALA A 269 -28.59 -25.43 9.91
CA ALA A 269 -27.32 -24.73 9.98
C ALA A 269 -26.58 -24.81 8.64
N PRO A 270 -26.09 -23.70 8.06
CA PRO A 270 -25.22 -23.78 6.90
C PRO A 270 -23.94 -24.57 7.23
N ASN A 271 -23.64 -25.59 6.42
CA ASN A 271 -22.46 -26.45 6.60
C ASN A 271 -21.23 -25.81 5.94
N PHE A 272 -20.24 -25.44 6.76
CA PHE A 272 -18.96 -24.90 6.28
C PHE A 272 -17.83 -25.93 6.49
N LYS A 273 -17.30 -26.48 5.40
CA LYS A 273 -16.08 -27.31 5.44
C LYS A 273 -14.83 -26.42 5.46
N THR A 274 -13.84 -26.78 6.28
CA THR A 274 -12.51 -26.16 6.23
C THR A 274 -11.84 -26.46 4.88
N THR A 275 -11.20 -25.45 4.28
CA THR A 275 -10.39 -25.60 3.07
C THR A 275 -8.94 -25.22 3.39
N GLU A 276 -7.99 -26.01 2.91
CA GLU A 276 -6.55 -25.75 3.05
C GLU A 276 -6.02 -25.10 1.76
N ILE A 277 -5.04 -24.19 1.89
CA ILE A 277 -4.33 -23.63 0.74
C ILE A 277 -3.24 -24.63 0.34
N ALA A 278 -3.30 -25.14 -0.91
CA ALA A 278 -2.26 -25.97 -1.48
C ALA A 278 -1.60 -25.23 -2.67
N GLU A 279 -0.28 -25.05 -2.63
CA GLU A 279 0.49 -24.62 -3.80
C GLU A 279 0.47 -25.74 -4.85
N MET A 280 -0.14 -25.48 -6.01
CA MET A 280 -0.11 -26.42 -7.13
C MET A 280 1.10 -26.16 -8.02
N THR A 281 2.19 -26.91 -7.81
CA THR A 281 3.37 -26.90 -8.68
C THR A 281 3.12 -27.71 -9.96
N ASN A 282 2.26 -27.23 -10.85
CA ASN A 282 2.12 -27.82 -12.19
C ASN A 282 3.09 -27.14 -13.18
N ILE A 283 4.35 -27.58 -13.18
CA ILE A 283 5.27 -27.28 -14.27
C ILE A 283 5.00 -28.30 -15.38
N ILE A 284 4.16 -27.94 -16.35
CA ILE A 284 4.07 -28.70 -17.60
C ILE A 284 5.25 -28.25 -18.48
N SER A 285 6.40 -28.90 -18.31
CA SER A 285 7.48 -28.83 -19.29
C SER A 285 7.07 -29.64 -20.51
N LYS A 286 6.65 -28.96 -21.58
CA LYS A 286 6.49 -29.60 -22.89
C LYS A 286 7.90 -29.75 -23.48
N PRO A 287 8.41 -30.98 -23.74
CA PRO A 287 9.68 -31.12 -24.42
C PRO A 287 9.54 -30.59 -25.85
N LEU A 288 10.43 -29.68 -26.25
CA LEU A 288 10.63 -29.33 -27.66
C LEU A 288 11.18 -30.58 -28.36
N SER A 289 10.34 -31.27 -29.13
CA SER A 289 10.80 -32.24 -30.10
C SER A 289 11.42 -31.48 -31.29
N ASN A 290 12.70 -31.74 -31.56
CA ASN A 290 13.42 -31.30 -32.76
C ASN A 290 12.75 -31.79 -34.04
#